data_AF-A0A968XHL0-F1
#
_entry.id   AF-A0A968XHL0-F1
#
_cell.length_a   1.000
_cell.length_b   1.000
_cell.length_c   1.000
_cell.angle_alpha   90.00
_cell.angle_beta   90.00
_cell.angle_gamma   90.00
#
_symmetry.space_group_name_H-M   'P 1'
#
loop_
_entity.id
_entity.type
_entity.pdbx_description
1 polymer ?
#
loop_
_entity_poly.entity_id
_entity_poly.type
_entity_poly.pdbx_seq_one_letter_code
_entity_poly.pdbx_strand_id
1 'polypeptide(L)' 'MQSIEQLTEDVLALPSLSRAILAEKLVESLEFDSDAMMQATWVTEAKRRRD' A
#
# COMPACT_ATOMS: atom_id res chain seq x y z
N MET A 1 19.17 -10.43 -6.65
CA MET A 1 18.16 -9.63 -5.92
C MET A 1 18.94 -8.71 -4.99
N GLN A 2 18.86 -7.39 -5.14
CA GLN A 2 19.51 -6.47 -4.20
C GLN A 2 18.83 -6.57 -2.82
N SER A 3 19.55 -6.33 -1.73
CA SER A 3 18.93 -6.23 -0.40
C SER A 3 18.13 -4.94 -0.28
N ILE A 4 17.21 -4.90 0.68
CA ILE A 4 16.39 -3.70 0.95
C ILE A 4 17.28 -2.53 1.38
N GLU A 5 18.34 -2.81 2.12
CA GLU A 5 19.31 -1.82 2.59
C GLU A 5 20.04 -1.19 1.39
N GLN A 6 20.50 -2.00 0.44
CA GLN A 6 21.17 -1.52 -0.77
C GLN A 6 20.24 -0.65 -1.63
N LEU A 7 18.97 -1.08 -1.79
CA LEU A 7 17.95 -0.30 -2.51
C LEU A 7 17.65 1.03 -1.80
N THR A 8 17.66 1.04 -0.46
CA THR A 8 17.42 2.24 0.32
C THR A 8 18.55 3.25 0.14
N GLU A 9 19.81 2.80 0.17
CA GLU A 9 20.97 3.65 -0.11
C GLU A 9 20.91 4.24 -1.53
N ASP A 10 20.59 3.42 -2.53
CA ASP A 10 20.45 3.86 -3.93
C ASP A 10 19.35 4.92 -4.08
N VAL A 11 18.20 4.74 -3.41
CA VAL A 11 17.09 5.70 -3.41
C VAL A 11 17.47 7.00 -2.69
N LEU A 12 18.20 6.92 -1.57
CA LEU A 12 18.63 8.09 -0.82
C LEU A 12 19.68 8.92 -1.56
N ALA A 13 20.47 8.30 -2.44
CA ALA A 13 21.44 8.97 -3.31
C ALA A 13 20.80 9.78 -4.45
N LEU A 14 19.50 9.60 -4.73
CA LEU A 14 18.80 10.35 -5.76
C LEU A 14 18.62 11.84 -5.39
N PRO A 15 18.50 12.74 -6.39
CA PRO A 15 18.15 14.13 -6.16
C PRO A 15 16.82 14.28 -5.41
N SER A 16 16.71 15.35 -4.62
CA SER A 16 15.55 15.57 -3.75
C SER A 16 14.20 15.52 -4.49
N LEU A 17 14.14 16.06 -5.72
CA LEU A 17 12.93 16.05 -6.53
C LEU A 17 12.53 14.63 -6.96
N SER A 18 13.50 13.80 -7.37
CA SER A 18 13.27 12.42 -7.75
C SER A 18 12.78 11.58 -6.57
N ARG A 19 13.31 11.80 -5.37
CA ARG A 19 12.85 11.13 -4.15
C ARG A 19 11.42 11.51 -3.79
N ALA A 20 11.04 12.79 -3.96
CA ALA A 20 9.67 13.25 -3.70
C ALA A 20 8.67 12.58 -4.65
N ILE A 21 8.96 12.56 -5.95
CA ILE A 21 8.13 11.89 -6.96
C ILE A 21 8.01 10.39 -6.68
N LEU A 22 9.12 9.74 -6.31
CA LEU A 22 9.11 8.32 -5.97
C LEU A 22 8.25 8.02 -4.74
N ALA A 23 8.34 8.86 -3.70
CA ALA A 23 7.51 8.71 -2.50
C ALA A 23 6.01 8.82 -2.83
N GLU A 24 5.61 9.78 -3.68
CA GLU A 24 4.23 9.89 -4.14
C GLU A 24 3.77 8.63 -4.89
N LYS A 25 4.58 8.13 -5.82
CA LYS A 25 4.24 6.92 -6.60
C LYS A 25 4.18 5.67 -5.74
N LEU A 26 5.04 5.56 -4.73
CA LEU A 26 4.98 4.45 -3.77
C LEU A 26 3.69 4.50 -2.98
N VAL A 27 3.27 5.67 -2.49
CA VAL A 27 1.99 5.84 -1.79
C VAL A 27 0.81 5.50 -2.70
N GLU A 28 0.82 5.96 -3.96
CA GLU A 28 -0.21 5.61 -4.95
C GLU A 28 -0.27 4.10 -5.23
N SER A 29 0.87 3.40 -5.18
CA SER A 29 0.94 1.96 -5.40
C SER A 29 0.49 1.11 -4.21
N LEU A 30 0.33 1.73 -3.04
CA LEU A 30 -0.25 1.04 -1.89
C LEU A 30 -1.74 0.85 -2.14
N GLU A 31 -2.12 -0.33 -2.63
CA GLU A 31 -3.50 -0.80 -2.58
C GLU A 31 -3.84 -1.04 -1.10
N PHE A 32 -4.54 -0.08 -0.49
CA PHE A 32 -5.22 -0.28 0.79
C PHE A 32 -6.49 -1.11 0.56
N ASP A 33 -6.35 -2.27 -0.06
CA ASP A 33 -7.47 -3.18 -0.21
C ASP A 33 -7.71 -3.80 1.16
N SER A 34 -8.55 -3.15 1.97
CA SER A 34 -9.26 -3.85 3.03
C SER A 34 -10.13 -4.87 2.31
N ASP A 35 -9.54 -6.05 2.11
CA ASP A 35 -10.05 -7.21 1.35
C ASP A 35 -11.56 -7.09 1.13
N ALA A 36 -11.94 -6.57 -0.03
CA ALA A 36 -13.32 -6.23 -0.33
C ALA A 36 -14.25 -7.44 -0.15
N MET A 37 -13.71 -8.66 -0.30
CA MET A 37 -14.39 -9.92 -0.03
C MET A 37 -14.64 -10.12 1.47
N MET A 38 -13.68 -9.78 2.32
CA MET A 38 -13.84 -9.81 3.77
C MET A 38 -14.88 -8.77 4.22
N GLN A 39 -14.80 -7.54 3.73
CA GLN A 39 -15.78 -6.48 4.04
C GLN A 39 -17.20 -6.87 3.60
N ALA A 40 -17.37 -7.44 2.40
CA ALA A 40 -18.65 -7.94 1.91
C ALA A 40 -19.20 -9.10 2.75
N THR A 41 -18.32 -9.98 3.24
CA THR A 41 -18.68 -11.08 4.13
C THR A 41 -19.21 -10.57 5.47
N TRP A 42 -18.53 -9.59 6.07
CA TRP A 42 -18.97 -8.96 7.32
C TRP A 42 -20.29 -8.20 7.16
N VAL A 43 -20.48 -7.47 6.06
CA VAL A 43 -21.75 -6.77 5.76
C VAL A 43 -22.90 -7.77 5.60
N THR A 44 -22.64 -8.90 4.94
CA THR A 44 -23.65 -9.95 4.75
C THR A 44 -24.04 -10.59 6.07
N GLU A 45 -23.06 -10.95 6.90
CA GLU A 45 -23.31 -11.52 8.23
C GLU A 45 -23.99 -10.53 9.19
N ALA A 46 -23.64 -9.24 9.12
CA ALA A 46 -24.29 -8.20 9.91
C ALA A 46 -25.78 -8.01 9.53
N LYS A 47 -26.11 -8.06 8.22
CA LYS A 47 -27.52 -8.05 7.77
C LYS A 47 -28.27 -9.27 8.29
N ARG A 48 -27.67 -10.47 8.18
CA ARG A 48 -28.27 -11.73 8.64
C ARG A 48 -28.61 -11.74 10.15
N ARG A 49 -27.85 -11.05 10.99
CA ARG A 49 -28.09 -10.97 12.45
C ARG A 49 -29.06 -9.86 12.86
N ARG A 50 -29.31 -8.91 11.97
CA ARG A 50 -30.24 -7.81 12.20
C ARG A 50 -31.67 -8.21 11.86
N ASP A 51 -31.82 -9.03 10.83
CA ASP A 51 -33.09 -9.65 10.41
C ASP A 51 -33.40 -10.88 11.28
#